data_AF-A0A2N0QGV1-F1
#
_entry.id   AF-A0A2N0QGV1-F1
#
_cell.length_a   1.000
_cell.length_b   1.000
_cell.length_c   1.000
_cell.angle_alpha   90.00
_cell.angle_beta   90.00
_cell.angle_gamma   90.00
#
_symmetry.space_group_name_H-M   'P 1'
#
loop_
_entity.id
_entity.type
_entity.pdbx_description
1 polymer ?
#
loop_
_entity_poly.entity_id
_entity_poly.type
_entity_poly.pdbx_seq_one_letter_code
_entity_poly.pdbx_strand_id
1 'polypeptide(L)'
;MEGELRFVEGQGWRMSSLKDIESASITNSEALNLFSESRNAYWYVVSGGEGNGTVKTFTKDGMEYRYMGDSLNTDGKLRNYLGQYYTKDQVDQYYKDLGFLTNNGKLAQPNADGGSLLDFKKGAIKLLTDAATVKEYELSIPLGDTKEVE
;
A
#
# COMPACT_ATOMS: atom_id res chain seq x y z
N MET A 1 -6.89 23.82 -4.32
CA MET A 1 -7.22 25.17 -3.82
C MET A 1 -8.68 25.14 -3.39
N GLU A 2 -8.98 25.60 -2.19
CA GLU A 2 -10.35 25.70 -1.67
C GLU A 2 -10.67 27.18 -1.41
N GLY A 3 -11.85 27.62 -1.84
CA GLY A 3 -12.32 29.00 -1.65
C GLY A 3 -13.63 29.01 -0.86
N GLU A 4 -13.70 29.84 0.17
CA GLU A 4 -14.93 30.09 0.93
C GLU A 4 -15.55 31.41 0.44
N LEU A 5 -16.84 31.39 0.08
CA LEU A 5 -17.60 32.60 -0.23
C LEU A 5 -18.53 32.94 0.94
N ARG A 6 -18.63 34.23 1.27
CA ARG A 6 -19.62 34.75 2.22
C ARG A 6 -20.49 35.80 1.57
N PHE A 7 -21.78 35.78 1.90
CA PHE A 7 -22.70 36.81 1.49
C PHE A 7 -22.57 38.01 2.44
N VAL A 8 -22.35 39.20 1.86
CA VAL A 8 -22.27 40.47 2.59
C VAL A 8 -23.46 41.34 2.20
N GLU A 9 -24.27 41.73 3.18
CA GLU A 9 -25.46 42.55 2.96
C GLU A 9 -25.13 43.85 2.21
N GLY A 10 -25.94 44.20 1.22
CA GLY A 10 -25.71 45.38 0.35
C GLY A 10 -24.54 45.25 -0.63
N GLN A 11 -23.75 44.18 -0.56
CA GLN A 11 -22.57 43.98 -1.40
C GLN A 11 -22.63 42.69 -2.24
N GLY A 12 -23.37 41.68 -1.81
CA GLY A 12 -23.49 40.38 -2.48
C GLY A 12 -22.41 39.38 -2.04
N TRP A 13 -22.17 38.35 -2.86
CA TRP A 13 -21.16 37.33 -2.56
C TRP A 13 -19.73 37.92 -2.62
N ARG A 14 -18.90 37.60 -1.63
CA ARG A 14 -17.49 38.00 -1.53
C ARG A 14 -16.61 36.81 -1.18
N MET A 15 -15.38 36.83 -1.68
CA MET A 15 -14.35 35.87 -1.26
C MET A 15 -14.03 36.11 0.21
N SER A 16 -14.25 35.10 1.03
CA SER A 16 -14.00 35.14 2.47
C SER A 16 -12.61 34.63 2.79
N SER A 17 -12.19 33.54 2.17
CA SER A 17 -10.86 32.98 2.32
C SER A 17 -10.46 32.20 1.07
N LEU A 18 -9.16 32.21 0.77
CA LEU A 18 -8.52 31.32 -0.18
C LEU A 18 -7.52 30.51 0.61
N LYS A 19 -7.75 29.19 0.66
CA LYS A 19 -6.80 28.26 1.26
C LYS A 19 -6.15 27.50 0.11
N ASP A 20 -4.85 27.71 -0.07
CA ASP A 20 -4.06 26.76 -0.82
C ASP A 20 -4.20 25.41 -0.12
N ILE A 21 -4.49 24.36 -0.89
CA ILE A 21 -4.35 23.02 -0.33
C ILE A 21 -2.85 22.88 -0.14
N GLU A 22 -2.37 23.14 1.08
CA GLU A 22 -0.97 22.97 1.42
C GLU A 22 -0.60 21.56 0.99
N SER A 23 0.27 21.47 -0.03
CA SER A 23 0.88 20.21 -0.37
C SER A 23 1.67 19.80 0.86
N ALA A 24 1.31 18.69 1.51
CA ALA A 24 2.18 18.10 2.51
C ALA A 24 3.52 17.85 1.81
N SER A 25 4.56 18.61 2.16
CA SER A 25 5.87 18.42 1.56
C SER A 25 6.44 17.13 2.13
N ILE A 26 6.76 16.18 1.26
CA ILE A 26 7.53 14.99 1.64
C ILE A 26 8.86 15.08 0.91
N THR A 27 9.93 14.77 1.62
CA THR A 27 11.27 14.67 1.06
C THR A 27 11.42 13.38 0.26
N ASN A 28 12.44 13.32 -0.61
CA ASN A 28 12.78 12.08 -1.33
C ASN A 28 13.09 10.92 -0.37
N SER A 29 13.72 11.19 0.77
CA SER A 29 14.02 10.16 1.78
C SER A 29 12.74 9.59 2.40
N GLU A 30 11.79 10.46 2.77
CA GLU A 30 10.49 10.05 3.29
C GLU A 30 9.68 9.27 2.23
N ALA A 31 9.68 9.74 0.98
CA ALA A 31 9.04 9.02 -0.12
C ALA A 31 9.64 7.62 -0.32
N LEU A 32 10.97 7.49 -0.36
CA LEU A 32 11.63 6.19 -0.48
C LEU A 32 11.32 5.27 0.70
N ASN A 33 11.24 5.81 1.92
CA ASN A 33 10.82 5.05 3.09
C ASN A 33 9.38 4.54 2.95
N LEU A 34 8.43 5.37 2.48
CA LEU A 34 7.06 4.95 2.25
C LEU A 34 6.97 3.81 1.22
N PHE A 35 7.72 3.89 0.11
CA PHE A 35 7.79 2.80 -0.87
C PHE A 35 8.37 1.52 -0.27
N SER A 36 9.44 1.63 0.52
CA SER A 36 10.08 0.51 1.20
C SER A 36 9.15 -0.16 2.23
N GLU A 37 8.49 0.63 3.08
CA GLU A 37 7.54 0.14 4.08
C GLU A 37 6.33 -0.53 3.43
N SER A 38 5.76 0.10 2.40
CA SER A 38 4.65 -0.47 1.62
C SER A 38 5.05 -1.81 1.00
N ARG A 39 6.25 -1.87 0.39
CA ARG A 39 6.78 -3.11 -0.19
C ARG A 39 6.95 -4.22 0.86
N ASN A 40 7.45 -3.89 2.04
CA ASN A 40 7.58 -4.83 3.15
C ASN A 40 6.21 -5.34 3.60
N ALA A 41 5.21 -4.45 3.72
CA ALA A 41 3.85 -4.83 4.07
C ALA A 41 3.21 -5.75 3.03
N TYR A 42 3.41 -5.47 1.73
CA TYR A 42 2.98 -6.36 0.65
C TYR A 42 3.60 -7.75 0.81
N TRP A 43 4.92 -7.84 0.98
CA TRP A 43 5.58 -9.14 1.11
C TRP A 43 5.24 -9.88 2.38
N TYR A 44 5.02 -9.18 3.48
CA TYR A 44 4.53 -9.77 4.72
C TYR A 44 3.17 -10.45 4.50
N VAL A 45 2.26 -9.80 3.78
CA VAL A 45 0.97 -10.39 3.41
C VAL A 45 1.16 -11.56 2.46
N VAL A 46 1.96 -11.42 1.41
CA VAL A 46 2.22 -12.50 0.45
C VAL A 46 2.84 -13.71 1.14
N SER A 47 3.74 -13.55 2.10
CA SER A 47 4.32 -14.66 2.88
C SER A 47 3.32 -15.31 3.85
N GLY A 48 2.12 -14.74 4.00
CA GLY A 48 1.08 -15.25 4.90
C GLY A 48 1.10 -14.63 6.29
N GLY A 49 1.91 -13.61 6.52
CA GLY A 49 2.12 -12.97 7.82
C GLY A 49 3.12 -13.71 8.70
N GLU A 50 3.07 -13.41 9.98
CA GLU A 50 3.84 -14.10 11.01
C GLU A 50 3.34 -15.53 11.20
N GLY A 51 4.27 -16.47 11.38
CA GLY A 51 3.95 -17.88 11.55
C GLY A 51 4.82 -18.52 12.62
N ASN A 52 4.19 -19.00 13.69
CA ASN A 52 4.81 -19.89 14.66
C ASN A 52 4.32 -21.31 14.39
N GLY A 53 5.06 -22.09 13.59
CA GLY A 53 4.78 -23.51 13.34
C GLY A 53 4.31 -23.83 11.91
N THR A 54 3.75 -25.03 11.74
CA THR A 54 3.38 -25.57 10.42
C THR A 54 2.20 -24.82 9.80
N VAL A 55 2.40 -24.31 8.58
CA VAL A 55 1.36 -23.68 7.78
C VAL A 55 0.25 -24.70 7.49
N LYS A 56 -0.99 -24.37 7.86
CA LYS A 56 -2.15 -25.22 7.58
C LYS A 56 -2.66 -24.91 6.18
N THR A 57 -2.90 -25.96 5.40
CA THR A 57 -3.43 -25.85 4.03
C THR A 57 -4.75 -26.57 3.86
N PHE A 58 -5.43 -26.29 2.75
CA PHE A 58 -6.57 -27.06 2.26
C PHE A 58 -6.65 -26.94 0.73
N THR A 59 -7.31 -27.91 0.09
CA THR A 59 -7.54 -27.87 -1.36
C THR A 59 -8.97 -27.43 -1.64
N LYS A 60 -9.13 -26.53 -2.61
CA LYS A 60 -10.42 -26.11 -3.15
C LYS A 60 -10.29 -25.96 -4.66
N ASP A 61 -11.19 -26.58 -5.41
CA ASP A 61 -11.25 -26.49 -6.88
C ASP A 61 -9.91 -26.83 -7.56
N GLY A 62 -9.17 -27.80 -7.01
CA GLY A 62 -7.87 -28.24 -7.52
C GLY A 62 -6.68 -27.33 -7.16
N MET A 63 -6.91 -26.24 -6.42
CA MET A 63 -5.86 -25.32 -5.95
C MET A 63 -5.62 -25.51 -4.44
N GLU A 64 -4.35 -25.53 -4.04
CA GLU A 64 -3.99 -25.51 -2.62
C GLU A 64 -4.00 -24.07 -2.10
N TYR A 65 -4.60 -23.89 -0.93
CA TYR A 65 -4.64 -22.64 -0.18
C TYR A 65 -3.95 -22.82 1.16
N ARG A 66 -3.29 -21.76 1.64
CA ARG A 66 -2.75 -21.66 3.00
C ARG A 66 -3.54 -20.67 3.83
N TYR A 67 -3.81 -21.01 5.09
CA TYR A 67 -4.38 -20.05 6.03
C TYR A 67 -3.36 -18.97 6.40
N MET A 68 -3.85 -17.75 6.57
CA MET A 68 -3.05 -16.60 7.01
C MET A 68 -2.71 -16.70 8.51
N GLY A 69 -1.57 -16.11 8.89
CA GLY A 69 -1.14 -15.93 10.27
C GLY A 69 -2.14 -15.13 11.11
N ASP A 70 -2.04 -15.20 12.43
CA ASP A 70 -3.10 -14.73 13.32
C ASP A 70 -3.35 -13.22 13.27
N SER A 71 -2.35 -12.41 12.96
CA SER A 71 -2.50 -10.97 12.73
C SER A 71 -3.24 -10.63 11.44
N LEU A 72 -3.35 -11.57 10.50
CA LEU A 72 -3.97 -11.42 9.18
C LEU A 72 -5.15 -12.39 8.94
N ASN A 73 -5.54 -13.20 9.93
CA ASN A 73 -6.43 -14.35 9.75
C ASN A 73 -7.90 -14.03 9.46
N THR A 74 -8.25 -12.76 9.26
CA THR A 74 -9.58 -12.32 8.81
C THR A 74 -9.44 -11.21 7.77
N ASP A 75 -10.48 -11.04 6.95
CA ASP A 75 -10.57 -9.96 5.95
C ASP A 75 -10.30 -8.58 6.58
N GLY A 76 -10.98 -8.26 7.70
CA GLY A 76 -10.81 -6.99 8.38
C GLY A 76 -9.40 -6.76 8.92
N LYS A 77 -8.74 -7.81 9.44
CA LYS A 77 -7.36 -7.72 9.92
C LYS A 77 -6.37 -7.43 8.80
N LEU A 78 -6.47 -8.18 7.70
CA LEU A 78 -5.64 -7.97 6.51
C LEU A 78 -5.81 -6.55 5.94
N ARG A 79 -7.07 -6.11 5.79
CA ARG A 79 -7.38 -4.78 5.25
C ARG A 79 -6.90 -3.66 6.16
N ASN A 80 -7.06 -3.80 7.48
CA ASN A 80 -6.54 -2.82 8.44
C ASN A 80 -5.02 -2.73 8.38
N TYR A 81 -4.32 -3.86 8.23
CA TYR A 81 -2.87 -3.89 8.11
C TYR A 81 -2.40 -3.19 6.83
N LEU A 82 -2.89 -3.62 5.66
CA LEU A 82 -2.50 -3.00 4.38
C LEU A 82 -2.94 -1.53 4.29
N GLY A 83 -4.06 -1.16 4.91
CA GLY A 83 -4.57 0.21 4.94
C GLY A 83 -3.70 1.20 5.71
N GLN A 84 -2.69 0.73 6.46
CA GLN A 84 -1.67 1.63 7.03
C GLN A 84 -0.67 2.14 5.97
N TYR A 85 -0.57 1.44 4.83
CA TYR A 85 0.45 1.68 3.80
C TYR A 85 -0.15 2.06 2.45
N TYR A 86 -1.38 1.61 2.17
CA TYR A 86 -2.01 1.71 0.87
C TYR A 86 -3.37 2.43 0.96
N THR A 87 -3.75 3.07 -0.15
CA THR A 87 -5.11 3.59 -0.32
C THR A 87 -6.12 2.44 -0.33
N LYS A 88 -7.37 2.73 0.05
CA LYS A 88 -8.42 1.72 0.11
C LYS A 88 -8.58 0.96 -1.22
N ASP A 89 -8.55 1.68 -2.35
CA ASP A 89 -8.70 1.09 -3.67
C ASP A 89 -7.56 0.11 -3.99
N GLN A 90 -6.32 0.45 -3.61
CA GLN A 90 -5.18 -0.44 -3.78
C GLN A 90 -5.25 -1.67 -2.87
N VAL A 91 -5.75 -1.54 -1.64
CA VAL A 91 -6.02 -2.68 -0.75
C VAL A 91 -7.09 -3.60 -1.35
N ASP A 92 -8.16 -3.04 -1.90
CA ASP A 92 -9.22 -3.79 -2.57
C ASP A 92 -8.69 -4.53 -3.80
N GLN A 93 -7.73 -3.93 -4.52
CA GLN A 93 -7.08 -4.53 -5.69
C GLN A 93 -6.17 -5.69 -5.27
N TYR A 94 -5.26 -5.50 -4.30
CA TYR A 94 -4.44 -6.59 -3.77
C TYR A 94 -5.26 -7.74 -3.22
N TYR A 95 -6.41 -7.45 -2.59
CA TYR A 95 -7.27 -8.50 -2.10
C TYR A 95 -7.71 -9.47 -3.21
N LYS A 96 -8.04 -8.91 -4.39
CA LYS A 96 -8.47 -9.67 -5.56
C LYS A 96 -7.29 -10.37 -6.24
N ASP A 97 -6.21 -9.64 -6.48
CA ASP A 97 -5.06 -10.15 -7.24
C ASP A 97 -4.35 -11.30 -6.53
N LEU A 98 -4.27 -11.23 -5.20
CA LEU A 98 -3.69 -12.29 -4.38
C LEU A 98 -4.67 -13.44 -4.10
N GLY A 99 -5.90 -13.38 -4.62
CA GLY A 99 -6.86 -14.47 -4.56
C GLY A 99 -7.31 -14.84 -3.15
N PHE A 100 -7.36 -13.88 -2.22
CA PHE A 100 -7.79 -14.15 -0.85
C PHE A 100 -9.24 -14.64 -0.82
N LEU A 101 -9.48 -15.60 0.08
CA LEU A 101 -10.82 -16.08 0.37
C LEU A 101 -10.98 -16.43 1.83
N THR A 102 -12.24 -16.49 2.28
CA THR A 102 -12.58 -16.94 3.63
C THR A 102 -13.02 -18.40 3.60
N ASN A 103 -12.37 -19.23 4.42
CA ASN A 103 -12.76 -20.62 4.66
C ASN A 103 -12.95 -20.84 6.16
N ASN A 104 -14.12 -21.30 6.59
CA ASN A 104 -14.46 -21.53 8.01
C ASN A 104 -14.17 -20.31 8.91
N GLY A 105 -14.48 -19.10 8.42
CA GLY A 105 -14.24 -17.86 9.15
C GLY A 105 -12.77 -17.40 9.23
N LYS A 106 -11.85 -18.11 8.57
CA LYS A 106 -10.43 -17.75 8.50
C LYS A 106 -10.03 -17.37 7.08
N LEU A 107 -9.20 -16.34 6.97
CA LEU A 107 -8.64 -15.89 5.71
C LEU A 107 -7.56 -16.88 5.22
N ALA A 108 -7.55 -17.10 3.91
CA ALA A 108 -6.58 -17.93 3.23
C ALA A 108 -6.21 -17.32 1.87
N GLN A 109 -5.03 -17.67 1.38
CA GLN A 109 -4.54 -17.30 0.04
C GLN A 109 -4.05 -18.56 -0.70
N PRO A 110 -3.95 -18.53 -2.03
CA PRO A 110 -3.29 -19.59 -2.78
C PRO A 110 -1.90 -19.88 -2.21
N ASN A 111 -1.56 -21.15 -2.08
CA ASN A 111 -0.23 -21.55 -1.62
C ASN A 111 0.76 -21.45 -2.80
N ALA A 112 1.36 -20.27 -2.95
CA ALA A 112 2.34 -19.98 -3.99
C ALA A 112 3.64 -19.44 -3.39
N ASP A 113 4.73 -19.64 -4.15
CA ASP A 113 6.04 -19.06 -3.86
C ASP A 113 6.15 -17.68 -4.51
N GLY A 114 6.69 -16.73 -3.76
CA GLY A 114 6.98 -15.38 -4.23
C GLY A 114 8.20 -14.82 -3.52
N GLY A 115 8.94 -13.94 -4.19
CA GLY A 115 10.09 -13.26 -3.61
C GLY A 115 10.50 -12.04 -4.43
N SER A 116 11.39 -11.24 -3.85
CA SER A 116 11.96 -10.05 -4.48
C SER A 116 13.42 -9.93 -4.08
N LEU A 117 14.28 -9.66 -5.05
CA LEU A 117 15.70 -9.35 -4.82
C LEU A 117 15.99 -7.85 -4.78
N LEU A 118 14.97 -7.01 -4.99
CA LEU A 118 15.08 -5.56 -4.96
C LEU A 118 15.53 -5.06 -3.59
N ASP A 119 16.64 -4.31 -3.56
CA ASP A 119 17.20 -3.71 -2.35
C ASP A 119 16.83 -2.22 -2.26
N PHE A 120 15.67 -1.96 -1.66
CA PHE A 120 15.15 -0.60 -1.46
C PHE A 120 16.06 0.28 -0.60
N LYS A 121 16.95 -0.30 0.23
CA LYS A 121 17.91 0.49 1.03
C LYS A 121 18.99 1.14 0.16
N LYS A 122 19.27 0.55 -1.01
CA LYS A 122 20.21 1.07 -2.00
C LYS A 122 19.50 1.77 -3.16
N GLY A 123 18.18 1.94 -3.08
CA GLY A 123 17.37 2.57 -4.10
C GLY A 123 17.66 4.07 -4.24
N ALA A 124 17.52 4.58 -5.46
CA ALA A 124 17.45 6.00 -5.74
C ALA A 124 16.01 6.40 -6.09
N ILE A 125 15.66 7.65 -5.81
CA ILE A 125 14.33 8.19 -6.10
C ILE A 125 14.41 9.62 -6.62
N LYS A 126 13.57 9.92 -7.61
CA LYS A 126 13.48 11.24 -8.23
C LYS A 126 12.01 11.66 -8.36
N LEU A 127 11.69 12.85 -7.85
CA LEU A 127 10.37 13.45 -8.00
C LEU A 127 10.14 13.83 -9.47
N LEU A 128 9.01 13.39 -10.01
CA LEU A 128 8.56 13.69 -11.37
C LEU A 128 7.45 14.75 -11.35
N THR A 129 6.44 14.53 -10.50
CA THR A 129 5.25 15.37 -10.38
C THR A 129 5.04 15.77 -8.93
N ASP A 130 4.84 17.06 -8.68
CA ASP A 130 4.53 17.62 -7.37
C ASP A 130 3.18 18.34 -7.38
N ALA A 131 2.09 17.60 -7.20
CA ALA A 131 0.75 18.15 -7.05
C ALA A 131 0.30 18.11 -5.59
N ALA A 132 -0.71 18.93 -5.26
CA ALA A 132 -1.17 19.11 -3.88
C ALA A 132 -1.56 17.81 -3.16
N THR A 133 -2.13 16.83 -3.89
CA THR A 133 -2.61 15.55 -3.33
C THR A 133 -1.96 14.33 -4.01
N VAL A 134 -1.08 14.54 -4.98
CA VAL A 134 -0.43 13.46 -5.75
C VAL A 134 1.02 13.83 -5.98
N LYS A 135 1.93 12.94 -5.60
CA LYS A 135 3.35 13.04 -5.92
C LYS A 135 3.76 11.79 -6.66
N GLU A 136 4.41 11.96 -7.81
CA GLU A 136 4.88 10.86 -8.63
C GLU A 136 6.39 10.82 -8.59
N TYR A 137 6.95 9.62 -8.42
CA TYR A 137 8.38 9.40 -8.32
C TYR A 137 8.83 8.33 -9.31
N GLU A 138 10.00 8.54 -9.89
CA GLU A 138 10.78 7.50 -10.54
C GLU A 138 11.65 6.82 -9.47
N LEU A 139 11.55 5.50 -9.37
CA LEU A 139 12.40 4.68 -8.51
C LEU A 139 13.44 3.98 -9.39
N SER A 140 14.65 3.83 -8.86
CA SER A 140 15.69 2.99 -9.47
C SER A 140 16.22 2.08 -8.39
N ILE A 141 15.75 0.83 -8.36
CA ILE A 141 16.02 -0.10 -7.25
C ILE A 141 16.94 -1.21 -7.74
N PRO A 142 18.13 -1.39 -7.13
CA PRO A 142 19.05 -2.43 -7.57
C PRO A 142 18.57 -3.83 -7.20
N LEU A 143 18.92 -4.79 -8.05
CA LEU A 143 18.72 -6.22 -7.83
C LEU A 143 19.90 -6.78 -7.01
N GLY A 144 19.75 -6.85 -5.69
CA GLY A 144 20.79 -7.35 -4.78
C GLY A 144 22.10 -6.55 -4.84
N ASP A 145 23.23 -7.24 -5.04
CA ASP A 145 24.56 -6.62 -5.21
C ASP A 145 24.93 -6.40 -6.69
N THR A 146 23.99 -6.64 -7.61
CA THR A 146 24.23 -6.41 -9.04
C THR A 146 24.10 -4.92 -9.38
N LYS A 147 24.61 -4.51 -10.54
CA LYS A 147 24.40 -3.14 -11.07
C LYS A 147 23.10 -2.98 -11.86
N GLU A 148 22.28 -4.03 -11.93
CA GLU A 148 21.01 -4.01 -12.65
C GLU A 148 19.93 -3.39 -11.74
N VAL A 149 19.08 -2.55 -12.33
CA VAL A 149 17.99 -1.86 -11.62
C VAL A 149 16.67 -2.15 -12.30
N GLU A 150 15.60 -2.20 -11.50
CA GLU A 150 14.21 -2.19 -11.94
C GLU A 150 13.57 -0.83 -11.65
#